data_AF-A0A7G2IUJ6-F1
#
_entry.id   AF-A0A7G2IUJ6-F1
#
_cell.length_a   1.000
_cell.length_b   1.000
_cell.length_c   1.000
_cell.angle_alpha   90.00
_cell.angle_beta   90.00
_cell.angle_gamma   90.00
#
_symmetry.space_group_name_H-M   'P 1'
#
loop_
_entity.id
_entity.type
_entity.pdbx_description
1 polymer ?
#
loop_
_entity_poly.entity_id
_entity_poly.type
_entity_poly.pdbx_seq_one_letter_code
_entity_poly.pdbx_strand_id
1 'polypeptide(L)'
;MEEQTDPMHFAVIDLTSMKPVGTFALMRIDTSNGVIEVGHVSYSVRMKRSRISTEVISLLLKYVFEDLAIAVLNGNAMLSMLLPVGRRSALASVFEGIFRQAVVTRGRNRDTAWYSIIDGEYPSLRPAYDMWLDERNFDNQGRQIRRLGELMERG
;
A
#
# COMPACT_ATOMS: atom_id res chain seq x y z
N MET A 1 17.63 3.04 -19.86
CA MET A 1 16.69 3.09 -18.72
C MET A 1 15.38 2.62 -19.30
N GLU A 2 14.90 1.43 -18.94
CA GLU A 2 13.63 0.90 -19.46
C GLU A 2 12.52 1.93 -19.21
N GLU A 3 11.71 2.21 -20.23
CA GLU A 3 10.48 3.00 -20.05
C GLU A 3 9.64 2.31 -18.98
N GLN A 4 9.52 2.96 -17.82
CA GLN A 4 8.69 2.46 -16.74
C GLN A 4 7.24 2.57 -17.20
N THR A 5 6.61 1.43 -17.47
CA THR A 5 5.22 1.40 -17.98
C THR A 5 4.27 1.92 -16.92
N ASP A 6 3.34 2.81 -17.29
CA ASP A 6 2.24 3.26 -16.43
C ASP A 6 0.90 2.73 -16.98
N PRO A 7 0.20 1.81 -16.27
CA PRO A 7 0.52 1.27 -14.94
C PRO A 7 1.62 0.20 -14.92
N MET A 8 2.44 0.19 -13.86
CA MET A 8 3.41 -0.86 -13.54
C MET A 8 2.73 -1.94 -12.70
N HIS A 9 2.41 -3.08 -13.34
CA HIS A 9 1.67 -4.17 -12.71
C HIS A 9 2.56 -5.16 -11.95
N PHE A 10 2.09 -5.58 -10.77
CA PHE A 10 2.73 -6.57 -9.91
C PHE A 10 1.79 -7.73 -9.60
N ALA A 11 2.33 -8.95 -9.59
CA ALA A 11 1.68 -10.13 -9.06
C ALA A 11 2.23 -10.44 -7.65
N VAL A 12 1.33 -10.73 -6.72
CA VAL A 12 1.70 -11.20 -5.38
C VAL A 12 1.78 -12.72 -5.40
N ILE A 13 2.96 -13.26 -5.18
CA ILE A 13 3.21 -14.70 -5.07
C ILE A 13 3.30 -15.09 -3.59
N ASP A 14 2.45 -16.00 -3.14
CA ASP A 14 2.60 -16.61 -1.83
C ASP A 14 3.74 -17.63 -1.89
N LEU A 15 4.86 -17.31 -1.25
CA LEU A 15 6.07 -18.13 -1.26
C LEU A 15 5.89 -19.51 -0.62
N THR A 16 4.90 -19.69 0.26
CA THR A 16 4.61 -21.02 0.85
C THR A 16 3.98 -21.96 -0.18
N SER A 17 3.07 -21.43 -1.01
CA SER A 17 2.33 -22.24 -2.00
C SER A 17 2.86 -22.08 -3.43
N MET A 18 3.74 -21.13 -3.66
CA MET A 18 4.26 -20.69 -4.96
C MET A 18 3.16 -20.32 -5.96
N LYS A 19 2.02 -19.81 -5.47
CA LYS A 19 0.87 -19.44 -6.30
C LYS A 19 0.63 -17.93 -6.30
N PRO A 20 0.12 -17.37 -7.41
CA PRO A 20 -0.37 -16.00 -7.42
C PRO A 20 -1.62 -15.87 -6.55
N VAL A 21 -1.60 -14.94 -5.61
CA VAL A 21 -2.68 -14.71 -4.63
C VAL A 21 -3.24 -13.29 -4.65
N GLY A 22 -2.70 -12.42 -5.50
CA GLY A 22 -3.21 -11.07 -5.71
C GLY A 22 -2.42 -10.30 -6.75
N THR A 23 -2.89 -9.09 -7.04
CA THR A 23 -2.23 -8.13 -7.93
C THR A 23 -2.41 -6.72 -7.40
N PHE A 24 -1.52 -5.81 -7.79
CA PHE A 24 -1.68 -4.37 -7.68
C PHE A 24 -0.91 -3.69 -8.81
N ALA A 25 -1.07 -2.39 -8.97
CA ALA A 25 -0.25 -1.60 -9.88
C ALA A 25 0.21 -0.31 -9.20
N LEU A 26 1.42 0.13 -9.55
CA LEU A 26 1.86 1.50 -9.37
C LEU A 26 1.51 2.29 -10.64
N MET A 27 0.86 3.43 -10.51
CA MET A 27 0.33 4.19 -11.65
C MET A 27 0.36 5.68 -11.39
N ARG A 28 0.05 6.47 -12.43
CA ARG A 28 0.05 7.94 -12.39
C ARG A 28 1.37 8.46 -11.82
N ILE A 29 2.47 7.94 -12.35
CA ILE A 29 3.81 8.25 -11.84
C ILE A 29 4.19 9.66 -12.32
N ASP A 30 4.34 10.57 -11.39
CA ASP A 30 4.86 11.92 -11.62
C ASP A 30 6.23 12.04 -10.95
N THR A 31 7.28 11.72 -11.72
CA THR A 31 8.67 11.76 -11.24
C THR A 31 9.12 13.18 -10.91
N SER A 32 8.56 14.19 -11.57
CA SER A 32 8.94 15.60 -11.34
C SER A 32 8.47 16.08 -9.97
N ASN A 33 7.28 15.66 -9.53
CA ASN A 33 6.73 16.01 -8.23
C ASN A 33 6.89 14.92 -7.17
N GLY A 34 7.43 13.76 -7.55
CA GLY A 34 7.65 12.63 -6.65
C GLY A 34 6.37 11.93 -6.20
N VAL A 35 5.33 11.93 -7.04
CA VAL A 35 4.02 11.39 -6.71
C VAL A 35 3.80 10.06 -7.44
N ILE A 36 3.23 9.10 -6.73
CA ILE A 36 2.83 7.82 -7.32
C ILE A 36 1.52 7.35 -6.69
N GLU A 37 0.67 6.66 -7.46
CA GLU A 37 -0.57 6.07 -6.97
C GLU A 37 -0.46 4.55 -6.93
N VAL A 38 -0.97 3.93 -5.86
CA VAL A 38 -1.26 2.49 -5.86
C VAL A 38 -2.72 2.24 -6.23
N GLY A 39 -2.90 1.48 -7.31
CA GLY A 39 -4.20 1.16 -7.89
C GLY A 39 -4.30 -0.30 -8.31
N HIS A 40 -5.38 -0.63 -9.03
CA HIS A 40 -5.63 -1.99 -9.58
C HIS A 40 -5.47 -3.13 -8.55
N VAL A 41 -5.75 -2.86 -7.27
CA VAL A 41 -5.57 -3.83 -6.18
C VAL A 41 -6.64 -4.91 -6.24
N SER A 42 -6.20 -6.16 -6.38
CA SER A 42 -7.06 -7.35 -6.36
C SER A 42 -6.45 -8.42 -5.47
N TYR A 43 -7.06 -8.67 -4.31
CA TYR A 43 -6.60 -9.68 -3.36
C TYR A 43 -7.53 -10.90 -3.37
N SER A 44 -6.94 -12.09 -3.46
CA SER A 44 -7.67 -13.35 -3.24
C SER A 44 -8.17 -13.46 -1.80
N VAL A 45 -9.07 -14.42 -1.55
CA VAL A 45 -9.55 -14.73 -0.18
C VAL A 45 -8.40 -15.09 0.76
N ARG A 46 -7.36 -15.78 0.26
CA ARG A 46 -6.17 -16.17 1.02
C ARG A 46 -5.35 -14.97 1.49
N MET A 47 -5.36 -13.90 0.72
CA MET A 47 -4.60 -12.68 1.03
C MET A 47 -5.38 -11.71 1.93
N LYS A 48 -6.72 -11.68 1.83
CA LYS A 48 -7.52 -10.73 2.62
C LYS A 48 -7.34 -10.98 4.11
N ARG A 49 -6.94 -9.94 4.85
CA ARG A 49 -6.77 -9.95 6.31
C ARG A 49 -5.76 -11.00 6.78
N SER A 50 -4.69 -11.22 6.01
CA SER A 50 -3.61 -12.14 6.36
C SER A 50 -2.25 -11.46 6.43
N ARG A 51 -1.27 -12.13 7.02
CA ARG A 51 0.12 -11.66 7.11
C ARG A 51 0.69 -11.28 5.73
N ILE A 52 0.33 -12.04 4.68
CA ILE A 52 0.70 -11.76 3.28
C ILE A 52 0.26 -10.35 2.86
N SER A 53 -0.97 -9.94 3.21
CA SER A 53 -1.42 -8.59 2.83
C SER A 53 -0.65 -7.47 3.51
N THR A 54 -0.27 -7.66 4.78
CA THR A 54 0.54 -6.68 5.51
C THR A 54 1.98 -6.64 4.99
N GLU A 55 2.55 -7.79 4.67
CA GLU A 55 3.89 -7.91 4.10
C GLU A 55 3.99 -7.25 2.73
N VAL A 56 3.02 -7.48 1.85
CA VAL A 56 2.96 -6.80 0.54
C VAL A 56 2.89 -5.28 0.69
N ILE A 57 2.15 -4.80 1.69
CA ILE A 57 2.11 -3.36 1.99
C ILE A 57 3.48 -2.86 2.47
N SER A 58 4.14 -3.58 3.39
CA SER A 58 5.49 -3.22 3.86
C SER A 58 6.50 -3.16 2.71
N LEU A 59 6.48 -4.15 1.82
CA LEU A 59 7.32 -4.20 0.62
C LEU A 59 7.01 -3.06 -0.36
N LEU A 60 5.73 -2.74 -0.57
CA LEU A 60 5.28 -1.62 -1.40
C LEU A 60 5.81 -0.30 -0.85
N LEU A 61 5.66 -0.05 0.45
CA LEU A 61 6.14 1.17 1.09
C LEU A 61 7.66 1.28 0.97
N LYS A 62 8.38 0.19 1.26
CA LYS A 62 9.85 0.15 1.08
C LYS A 62 10.24 0.48 -0.36
N TYR A 63 9.61 -0.16 -1.34
CA TYR A 63 9.95 0.06 -2.75
C TYR A 63 9.70 1.51 -3.17
N VAL A 64 8.61 2.13 -2.72
CA VAL A 64 8.30 3.52 -3.08
C VAL A 64 9.23 4.51 -2.38
N PHE A 65 9.41 4.39 -1.05
CA PHE A 65 10.10 5.39 -0.24
C PHE A 65 11.62 5.18 -0.10
N GLU A 66 12.14 3.98 -0.37
CA GLU A 66 13.58 3.72 -0.36
C GLU A 66 14.12 3.58 -1.78
N ASP A 67 13.53 2.71 -2.61
CA ASP A 67 14.11 2.40 -3.92
C ASP A 67 13.76 3.46 -4.96
N LEU A 68 12.46 3.72 -5.18
CA LEU A 68 11.99 4.69 -6.17
C LEU A 68 12.28 6.14 -5.77
N ALA A 69 12.16 6.47 -4.49
CA ALA A 69 12.43 7.82 -3.98
C ALA A 69 13.85 8.31 -4.34
N ILE A 70 14.83 7.42 -4.15
CA ILE A 70 16.23 7.67 -4.47
C ILE A 70 16.46 7.64 -5.99
N ALA A 71 15.89 6.65 -6.68
CA ALA A 71 16.20 6.41 -8.08
C ALA A 71 15.56 7.43 -9.03
N VAL A 72 14.30 7.83 -8.80
CA VAL A 72 13.49 8.53 -9.80
C VAL A 72 12.54 9.61 -9.25
N LEU A 73 12.27 9.69 -7.94
CA LEU A 73 11.33 10.68 -7.37
C LEU A 73 12.02 11.90 -6.73
N ASN A 74 13.31 12.14 -7.03
CA ASN A 74 14.04 13.33 -6.58
C ASN A 74 14.08 13.53 -5.05
N GLY A 75 13.96 12.46 -4.26
CA GLY A 75 14.04 12.51 -2.80
C GLY A 75 12.83 13.10 -2.07
N ASN A 76 11.77 13.48 -2.79
CA ASN A 76 10.46 13.81 -2.23
C ASN A 76 9.48 12.75 -2.72
N ALA A 77 8.78 12.05 -1.82
CA ALA A 77 7.91 10.96 -2.22
C ALA A 77 6.53 11.07 -1.56
N MET A 78 5.47 10.89 -2.37
CA MET A 78 4.11 10.71 -1.90
C MET A 78 3.48 9.51 -2.58
N LEU A 79 3.01 8.55 -1.77
CA LEU A 79 2.19 7.42 -2.23
C LEU A 79 0.72 7.73 -1.98
N SER A 80 -0.05 7.85 -3.06
CA SER A 80 -1.50 8.08 -3.01
C SER A 80 -2.30 6.79 -3.24
N MET A 81 -3.53 6.76 -2.72
CA MET A 81 -4.49 5.69 -2.95
C MET A 81 -5.91 6.24 -3.07
N LEU A 82 -6.66 5.70 -4.04
CA LEU A 82 -8.06 6.05 -4.28
C LEU A 82 -8.99 4.91 -3.87
N LEU A 83 -9.98 5.20 -3.03
CA LEU A 83 -10.97 4.23 -2.59
C LEU A 83 -12.39 4.76 -2.77
N PRO A 84 -13.40 3.88 -2.98
CA PRO A 84 -14.80 4.28 -2.83
C PRO A 84 -15.06 4.80 -1.41
N VAL A 85 -15.88 5.83 -1.27
CA VAL A 85 -16.31 6.33 0.04
C VAL A 85 -16.89 5.20 0.89
N GLY A 86 -16.54 5.19 2.18
CA GLY A 86 -16.96 4.16 3.14
C GLY A 86 -16.04 2.94 3.20
N ARG A 87 -15.03 2.84 2.31
CA ARG A 87 -14.00 1.82 2.40
C ARG A 87 -12.79 2.35 3.17
N ARG A 88 -12.32 1.57 4.15
CA ARG A 88 -11.11 1.90 4.93
C ARG A 88 -9.86 1.50 4.16
N SER A 89 -8.86 2.37 4.15
CA SER A 89 -7.52 2.05 3.66
C SER A 89 -6.91 0.91 4.46
N ALA A 90 -6.26 -0.01 3.77
CA ALA A 90 -5.44 -1.05 4.40
C ALA A 90 -4.03 -0.53 4.73
N LEU A 91 -3.63 0.59 4.12
CA LEU A 91 -2.42 1.32 4.44
C LEU A 91 -2.68 2.21 5.67
N ALA A 92 -1.62 2.48 6.43
CA ALA A 92 -1.61 3.52 7.45
C ALA A 92 -1.52 4.92 6.80
N SER A 93 -2.44 5.19 5.88
CA SER A 93 -2.50 6.42 5.08
C SER A 93 -3.41 7.46 5.71
N VAL A 94 -3.06 8.73 5.55
CA VAL A 94 -3.87 9.88 5.97
C VAL A 94 -5.00 10.11 4.97
N PHE A 95 -6.19 10.47 5.45
CA PHE A 95 -7.32 10.84 4.60
C PHE A 95 -7.24 12.31 4.20
N GLU A 96 -7.35 12.61 2.91
CA GLU A 96 -7.17 13.97 2.38
C GLU A 96 -8.49 14.62 1.93
N GLY A 97 -9.48 13.82 1.50
CA GLY A 97 -10.75 14.37 1.06
C GLY A 97 -11.60 13.44 0.21
N ILE A 98 -12.77 13.92 -0.18
CA ILE A 98 -13.70 13.22 -1.08
C ILE A 98 -13.93 14.06 -2.33
N PHE A 99 -13.65 13.46 -3.49
CA PHE A 99 -14.09 14.00 -4.77
C PHE A 99 -15.46 13.41 -5.09
N ARG A 100 -16.48 14.27 -5.05
CA ARG A 100 -17.85 13.89 -5.39
C ARG A 100 -17.97 13.68 -6.89
N GLN A 101 -18.69 12.63 -7.30
CA GLN A 101 -18.91 12.28 -8.69
C GLN A 101 -17.63 12.11 -9.52
N ALA A 102 -16.53 11.67 -8.87
CA ALA A 102 -15.21 11.63 -9.48
C ALA A 102 -15.15 10.72 -10.72
N VAL A 103 -15.88 9.60 -10.72
CA VAL A 103 -15.95 8.68 -11.85
C VAL A 103 -17.33 8.01 -11.98
N VAL A 104 -17.67 7.57 -13.20
CA VAL A 104 -18.75 6.61 -13.44
C VAL A 104 -18.13 5.23 -13.62
N THR A 105 -18.47 4.28 -12.75
CA THR A 105 -17.96 2.91 -12.81
C THR A 105 -19.14 1.94 -12.86
N ARG A 106 -19.15 1.03 -13.86
CA ARG A 106 -20.24 0.06 -14.07
C ARG A 106 -21.63 0.72 -14.09
N GLY A 107 -21.74 1.86 -14.78
CA GLY A 107 -22.99 2.60 -14.94
C GLY A 107 -23.49 3.33 -13.69
N ARG A 108 -22.67 3.45 -12.64
CA ARG A 108 -23.03 4.16 -11.40
C ARG A 108 -22.03 5.26 -11.09
N ASN A 109 -22.55 6.38 -10.56
CA ASN A 109 -21.72 7.44 -10.01
C ASN A 109 -20.92 6.93 -8.80
N ARG A 110 -19.66 7.35 -8.68
CA ARG A 110 -18.79 6.99 -7.56
C ARG A 110 -18.05 8.21 -7.03
N ASP A 111 -18.39 8.58 -5.80
CA ASP A 111 -17.55 9.44 -4.97
C ASP A 111 -16.26 8.70 -4.59
N THR A 112 -15.12 9.39 -4.65
CA THR A 112 -13.80 8.79 -4.41
C THR A 112 -13.12 9.49 -3.23
N ALA A 113 -12.76 8.71 -2.22
CA ALA A 113 -11.94 9.14 -1.08
C ALA A 113 -10.46 9.04 -1.43
N TRP A 114 -9.72 10.09 -1.11
CA TRP A 114 -8.29 10.22 -1.33
C TRP A 114 -7.52 9.98 -0.05
N TYR A 115 -6.43 9.24 -0.16
CA TYR A 115 -5.50 8.96 0.91
C TYR A 115 -4.05 9.10 0.44
N SER A 116 -3.16 9.47 1.35
CA SER A 116 -1.72 9.57 1.06
C SER A 116 -0.85 9.07 2.21
N ILE A 117 0.40 8.76 1.88
CA ILE A 117 1.53 8.64 2.80
C ILE A 117 2.65 9.48 2.19
N ILE A 118 3.32 10.29 3.00
CA ILE A 118 4.47 11.09 2.56
C ILE A 118 5.79 10.56 3.14
N ASP A 119 6.89 10.96 2.53
CA ASP A 119 8.26 10.63 2.94
C ASP A 119 8.55 10.90 4.42
N GLY A 120 8.02 12.00 4.99
CA GLY A 120 8.16 12.33 6.42
C GLY A 120 7.42 11.37 7.36
N GLU A 121 6.42 10.65 6.88
CA GLU A 121 5.64 9.68 7.67
C GLU A 121 6.23 8.27 7.58
N TYR A 122 6.85 7.91 6.46
CA TYR A 122 7.40 6.57 6.24
C TYR A 122 8.37 6.08 7.33
N PRO A 123 9.30 6.90 7.86
CA PRO A 123 10.23 6.48 8.92
C PRO A 123 9.56 5.97 10.20
N SER A 124 8.36 6.44 10.55
CA SER A 124 7.63 5.94 11.72
C SER A 124 6.84 4.66 11.41
N LEU A 125 6.39 4.51 10.15
CA LEU A 125 5.66 3.32 9.70
C LEU A 125 6.57 2.09 9.61
N ARG A 126 7.78 2.22 9.05
CA ARG A 126 8.65 1.08 8.76
C ARG A 126 8.94 0.21 10.01
N PRO A 127 9.39 0.75 11.16
CA PRO A 127 9.63 -0.05 12.35
C PRO A 127 8.38 -0.78 12.85
N ALA A 128 7.21 -0.14 12.75
CA ALA A 128 5.95 -0.76 13.14
C ALA A 128 5.60 -1.97 12.27
N TYR A 129 5.82 -1.89 10.95
CA TYR A 129 5.65 -3.03 10.05
C TYR A 129 6.66 -4.14 10.35
N ASP A 130 7.94 -3.80 10.53
CA ASP A 130 9.00 -4.79 10.85
C ASP A 130 8.68 -5.52 12.15
N MET A 131 8.30 -4.79 13.21
CA MET A 131 7.91 -5.37 14.50
C MET A 131 6.64 -6.22 14.42
N TRP A 132 5.68 -5.83 13.58
CA TRP A 132 4.45 -6.60 13.41
C TRP A 132 4.69 -7.89 12.63
N LEU A 133 5.53 -7.83 11.60
CA LEU A 133 5.87 -8.96 10.71
C LEU A 133 6.87 -9.93 11.35
N ASP A 134 7.56 -9.54 12.42
CA ASP A 134 8.43 -10.43 13.19
C ASP A 134 7.68 -11.69 13.66
N GLU A 135 8.30 -12.85 13.52
CA GLU A 135 7.70 -14.13 13.92
C GLU A 135 7.32 -14.17 15.40
N ARG A 136 8.06 -13.45 16.25
CA ARG A 136 7.79 -13.32 17.69
C ARG A 136 6.49 -12.57 17.99
N ASN A 137 5.90 -11.88 17.01
CA ASN A 137 4.60 -11.23 17.15
C ASN A 137 3.42 -12.17 16.85
N PHE A 138 3.65 -13.47 16.61
CA PHE A 138 2.60 -14.45 16.36
C PHE A 138 2.65 -15.61 17.35
N ASP A 139 1.50 -16.03 17.84
CA ASP A 139 1.38 -17.20 18.71
C ASP A 139 1.48 -18.52 17.93
N ASN A 140 1.49 -19.66 18.64
CA ASN A 140 1.55 -20.99 18.04
C ASN A 140 0.34 -21.33 17.13
N GLN A 141 -0.71 -20.52 17.15
CA GLN A 141 -1.89 -20.65 16.29
C GLN A 141 -1.86 -19.65 15.12
N GLY A 142 -0.77 -18.90 14.95
CA GLY A 142 -0.59 -17.90 13.90
C GLY A 142 -1.38 -16.60 14.13
N ARG A 143 -1.86 -16.35 15.35
CA ARG A 143 -2.57 -15.10 15.69
C ARG A 143 -1.58 -14.05 16.14
N GLN A 144 -1.80 -12.81 15.68
CA GLN A 144 -1.00 -11.67 16.12
C GLN A 144 -1.12 -11.44 17.64
N ILE A 145 0.00 -11.17 18.29
CA ILE A 145 0.10 -10.82 19.71
C ILE A 145 -0.16 -9.33 19.90
N ARG A 146 0.53 -8.47 19.12
CA ARG A 146 0.28 -7.02 19.06
C ARG A 146 -0.32 -6.65 17.71
N ARG A 147 -1.23 -5.68 17.73
CA ARG A 147 -1.86 -5.17 16.50
C ARG A 147 -0.96 -4.14 15.83
N LEU A 148 -1.00 -4.07 14.51
CA LEU A 148 -0.20 -3.11 13.75
C LEU A 148 -0.48 -1.65 14.19
N GLY A 149 -1.74 -1.30 14.43
CA GLY A 149 -2.11 0.03 14.91
C GLY A 149 -1.49 0.40 16.26
N GLU A 150 -1.35 -0.56 17.19
CA GLU A 150 -0.71 -0.33 18.50
C GLU A 150 0.79 -0.05 18.37
N LEU A 151 1.41 -0.54 17.30
CA LEU A 151 2.83 -0.34 17.00
C LEU A 151 3.07 1.00 16.28
N MET A 152 2.09 1.48 15.53
CA MET A 152 2.15 2.77 14.83
C MET A 152 1.94 3.96 15.77
N GLU A 153 1.13 3.82 16.82
CA GLU A 153 0.88 4.89 17.82
C GLU A 153 2.06 5.15 18.76
N ARG A 154 3.11 4.31 18.72
CA ARG A 154 4.29 4.39 19.60
C ARG A 154 5.54 4.97 18.93
N GLY A 155 5.41 5.48 17.70
CA GLY A 155 6.48 6.09 16.90
C GLY A 155 6.49 7.61 16.98
#